data_AF-A0A6L7UJT1-F1
#
_entry.id   AF-A0A6L7UJT1-F1
#
_cell.length_a   1.000
_cell.length_b   1.000
_cell.length_c   1.000
_cell.angle_alpha   90.00
_cell.angle_beta   90.00
_cell.angle_gamma   90.00
#
_symmetry.space_group_name_H-M   'P 1'
#
loop_
_entity.id
_entity.type
_entity.pdbx_description
1 polymer ?
#
loop_
_entity_poly.entity_id
_entity_poly.type
_entity_poly.pdbx_seq_one_letter_code
_entity_poly.pdbx_strand_id
1 'polypeptide(L)'
;MNAAQMEHYKQKLAFETDAWDLFEMLGRDDPVVVIDGRSAEAYARERIPGAVNLPHREIGPETTAALDRSRLYVCYCGGSSRVHNLM
;
A
#
# COMPACT_ATOMS: atom_id res chain seq x y z
N MET A 1 25.93 13.47 4.61
CA MET A 1 24.57 13.44 5.16
C MET A 1 24.65 13.95 6.60
N ASN A 2 23.92 15.00 6.96
CA ASN A 2 23.88 15.49 8.35
C ASN A 2 22.73 14.84 9.14
N ALA A 3 22.67 15.09 10.45
CA ALA A 3 21.66 14.50 11.33
C ALA A 3 20.22 14.81 10.89
N ALA A 4 19.94 16.04 10.47
CA ALA A 4 18.61 16.46 10.02
C ALA A 4 18.19 15.75 8.72
N GLN A 5 19.12 15.58 7.77
CA GLN A 5 18.87 14.83 6.53
C GLN A 5 18.59 13.35 6.81
N MET A 6 19.33 12.73 7.74
CA MET A 6 19.08 11.34 8.12
C MET A 6 17.71 11.16 8.74
N GLU A 7 17.32 12.04 9.66
CA GLU A 7 16.01 11.99 10.31
C GLU A 7 14.87 12.17 9.29
N HIS A 8 15.00 13.13 8.38
CA HIS A 8 14.03 13.34 7.32
C HIS A 8 13.80 12.08 6.46
N TYR A 9 14.87 11.44 6.00
CA TYR A 9 14.72 10.25 5.14
C TYR A 9 14.21 9.03 5.90
N LYS A 10 14.57 8.86 7.18
CA LYS A 10 14.00 7.80 8.02
C LYS A 10 12.49 7.96 8.16
N GLN A 11 12.03 9.18 8.44
CA GLN A 11 10.60 9.47 8.55
C GLN A 11 9.88 9.20 7.22
N LYS A 12 10.47 9.59 6.09
CA LYS A 12 9.89 9.31 4.77
C LYS A 12 9.76 7.81 4.52
N LEU A 13 10.81 7.03 4.75
CA LEU A 13 10.83 5.58 4.51
C LEU A 13 9.92 4.81 5.47
N ALA A 14 9.53 5.37 6.61
CA ALA A 14 8.60 4.73 7.52
C ALA A 14 7.16 4.61 6.95
N PHE A 15 6.81 5.43 5.95
CA PHE A 15 5.46 5.51 5.38
C PHE A 15 5.37 5.09 3.91
N GLU A 16 6.51 4.80 3.28
CA GLU A 16 6.60 4.42 1.88
C GLU A 16 7.28 3.04 1.76
N THR A 17 6.82 2.23 0.82
CA THR A 17 7.52 1.01 0.38
C THR A 17 7.63 1.03 -1.13
N ASP A 18 8.66 0.38 -1.68
CA ASP A 18 8.81 0.27 -3.13
C ASP A 18 8.26 -1.06 -3.67
N ALA A 19 8.33 -1.23 -5.00
CA ALA A 19 7.82 -2.42 -5.68
C ALA A 19 8.64 -3.69 -5.39
N TRP A 20 9.94 -3.55 -5.10
CA TRP A 20 10.79 -4.69 -4.76
C TRP A 20 10.50 -5.15 -3.34
N ASP A 21 10.44 -4.23 -2.37
CA ASP A 21 10.08 -4.56 -0.99
C ASP A 21 8.71 -5.27 -0.93
N LEU A 22 7.70 -4.76 -1.66
CA LEU A 22 6.40 -5.42 -1.76
C LEU A 22 6.49 -6.83 -2.36
N PHE A 23 7.28 -7.01 -3.42
CA PHE A 23 7.47 -8.32 -4.05
C PHE A 23 8.09 -9.33 -3.08
N GLU A 24 9.11 -8.92 -2.31
CA GLU A 24 9.73 -9.77 -1.29
C GLU A 24 8.76 -10.12 -0.17
N MET A 25 7.98 -9.15 0.32
CA MET A 25 6.98 -9.39 1.38
C MET A 25 5.91 -10.39 0.93
N LEU A 26 5.44 -10.28 -0.32
CA LEU A 26 4.51 -11.24 -0.91
C LEU A 26 5.16 -12.62 -1.09
N GLY A 27 6.44 -12.69 -1.45
CA GLY A 27 7.18 -13.94 -1.59
C GLY A 27 7.45 -14.64 -0.25
N ARG A 28 7.46 -13.89 0.85
CA ARG A 28 7.71 -14.39 2.21
C ARG A 28 6.45 -14.73 3.01
N ASP A 29 5.27 -14.53 2.42
CA ASP A 29 3.97 -14.66 3.12
C ASP A 29 3.88 -13.76 4.38
N ASP A 30 4.50 -12.57 4.34
CA ASP A 30 4.32 -11.57 5.39
C ASP A 30 2.84 -11.16 5.46
N PRO A 31 2.32 -10.71 6.63
CA PRO A 31 0.90 -10.36 6.80
C PRO A 31 0.54 -9.02 6.11
N VAL A 32 0.70 -8.97 4.79
CA VAL A 32 0.48 -7.81 3.93
C VAL A 32 -0.80 -7.97 3.13
N VAL A 33 -1.55 -6.88 3.00
CA VAL A 33 -2.70 -6.77 2.10
C VAL A 33 -2.46 -5.64 1.11
N VAL A 34 -2.49 -5.96 -0.17
CA VAL A 34 -2.33 -4.98 -1.23
C VAL A 34 -3.69 -4.38 -1.58
N ILE A 35 -3.78 -3.05 -1.56
CA ILE A 35 -4.99 -2.29 -1.88
C ILE A 35 -4.79 -1.53 -3.18
N ASP A 36 -5.60 -1.85 -4.18
CA ASP A 36 -5.70 -1.07 -5.42
C ASP A 36 -6.73 0.04 -5.24
N GLY A 37 -6.25 1.27 -5.12
CA GLY A 37 -7.08 2.47 -4.94
C GLY A 37 -7.71 3.01 -6.22
N ARG A 38 -7.48 2.37 -7.37
CA ARG A 38 -8.03 2.80 -8.67
C ARG A 38 -9.50 2.39 -8.83
N SER A 39 -10.11 2.81 -9.93
CA SER A 39 -11.48 2.40 -10.25
C SER A 39 -11.58 0.89 -10.51
N ALA A 40 -12.79 0.35 -10.35
CA ALA A 40 -13.05 -1.07 -10.60
C ALA A 40 -12.70 -1.50 -12.02
N GLU A 41 -12.89 -0.62 -13.01
CA GLU A 41 -12.53 -0.89 -14.41
C GLU A 41 -11.02 -1.02 -14.61
N ALA A 42 -10.22 -0.19 -13.91
CA ALA A 42 -8.76 -0.28 -13.98
C ALA A 42 -8.25 -1.55 -13.29
N TYR A 43 -8.80 -1.87 -12.11
CA TYR A 43 -8.49 -3.09 -11.37
C TYR A 43 -8.87 -4.38 -12.11
N ALA A 44 -9.99 -4.36 -12.84
CA ALA A 44 -10.44 -5.49 -13.65
C ALA A 44 -9.57 -5.69 -14.90
N ARG A 45 -9.01 -4.60 -15.45
CA ARG A 45 -8.10 -4.67 -16.60
C ARG A 45 -6.76 -5.28 -16.24
N GLU A 46 -6.17 -4.82 -15.15
CA GLU A 46 -4.87 -5.28 -14.66
C GLU A 46 -4.71 -4.94 -13.19
N ARG A 47 -3.98 -5.76 -12.43
CA ARG A 47 -3.70 -5.53 -11.02
C ARG A 47 -2.53 -6.39 -10.55
N ILE A 48 -2.00 -6.05 -9.37
CA ILE A 48 -1.10 -6.95 -8.65
C ILE A 48 -1.91 -8.19 -8.22
N PRO A 49 -1.40 -9.43 -8.46
CA PRO A 49 -2.07 -10.64 -7.99
C PRO A 49 -2.34 -10.60 -6.48
N GLY A 50 -3.56 -10.98 -6.07
CA GLY A 50 -3.97 -10.94 -4.66
C GLY A 50 -4.40 -9.56 -4.14
N ALA A 51 -4.24 -8.47 -4.91
CA ALA A 51 -4.70 -7.15 -4.48
C ALA A 51 -6.24 -7.08 -4.35
N VAL A 52 -6.71 -6.30 -3.39
CA VAL A 52 -8.13 -5.99 -3.18
C VAL A 52 -8.43 -4.61 -3.76
N ASN A 53 -9.52 -4.46 -4.50
CA ASN A 53 -9.93 -3.14 -4.98
C ASN A 53 -10.69 -2.39 -3.88
N LEU A 54 -10.19 -1.21 -3.54
CA LEU A 54 -10.90 -0.28 -2.68
C LEU A 54 -10.71 1.13 -3.28
N PRO A 55 -11.57 1.52 -4.24
CA PRO A 55 -11.43 2.80 -4.92
C PRO A 55 -11.32 3.95 -3.94
N HIS A 56 -10.38 4.88 -4.16
CA HIS A 56 -10.10 5.95 -3.21
C HIS A 56 -11.34 6.77 -2.82
N ARG A 57 -12.32 6.92 -3.73
CA ARG A 57 -13.57 7.65 -3.47
C ARG A 57 -14.53 6.92 -2.52
N GLU A 58 -14.32 5.63 -2.31
CA GLU A 58 -15.16 4.74 -1.51
C GLU A 58 -14.49 4.40 -0.16
N ILE A 59 -13.24 4.82 0.06
CA ILE A 59 -12.55 4.62 1.34
C ILE A 59 -13.26 5.44 2.43
N GLY A 60 -13.77 4.76 3.44
CA GLY A 60 -14.43 5.35 4.59
C GLY A 60 -14.55 4.37 5.76
N PRO A 61 -15.13 4.79 6.89
CA PRO A 61 -15.24 3.96 8.08
C PRO A 61 -15.95 2.63 7.83
N GLU A 62 -17.01 2.62 7.02
CA GLU A 62 -17.76 1.41 6.71
C GLU A 62 -17.00 0.43 5.81
N THR A 63 -16.35 0.94 4.77
CA THR A 63 -15.58 0.11 3.83
C THR A 63 -14.28 -0.41 4.42
N THR A 64 -13.80 0.21 5.49
CA THR A 64 -12.60 -0.22 6.23
C THR A 64 -12.90 -0.97 7.53
N ALA A 65 -14.18 -1.11 7.92
CA ALA A 65 -14.58 -1.70 9.20
C ALA A 65 -14.14 -3.17 9.36
N ALA A 66 -14.13 -3.92 8.27
CA ALA A 66 -13.75 -5.33 8.24
C ALA A 66 -12.25 -5.57 8.07
N LEU A 67 -11.44 -4.49 7.97
CA LEU A 67 -9.99 -4.63 7.81
C LEU A 67 -9.36 -5.12 9.11
N ASP A 68 -8.62 -6.22 9.00
CA ASP A 68 -7.82 -6.77 10.08
C ASP A 68 -6.68 -5.82 10.44
N ARG A 69 -6.71 -5.30 11.67
CA ARG A 69 -5.73 -4.34 12.20
C ARG A 69 -4.36 -4.96 12.52
N SER A 70 -4.22 -6.28 12.43
CA SER A 70 -2.93 -6.98 12.59
C SER A 70 -2.09 -7.01 11.31
N ARG A 71 -2.68 -6.62 10.18
CA ARG A 71 -2.06 -6.69 8.84
C ARG A 71 -1.55 -5.33 8.39
N LEU A 72 -0.53 -5.36 7.55
CA LEU A 72 0.01 -4.17 6.90
C LEU A 72 -0.72 -3.94 5.57
N TYR A 73 -1.29 -2.75 5.39
CA TYR A 73 -1.98 -2.39 4.15
C TYR A 73 -1.10 -1.52 3.27
N VAL A 74 -0.90 -2.00 2.05
CA VAL A 74 -0.01 -1.44 1.03
C VAL A 74 -0.88 -0.91 -0.10
N CYS A 75 -1.07 0.42 -0.17
CA CYS A 75 -1.98 1.06 -1.14
C CYS A 75 -1.25 1.60 -2.37
N TYR A 76 -1.71 1.27 -3.58
CA TYR A 76 -1.18 1.85 -4.82
C TYR A 76 -2.28 2.49 -5.70
N CYS A 77 -1.87 3.39 -6.59
CA CYS A 77 -2.72 3.99 -7.61
C CYS A 77 -2.03 3.93 -9.00
N GLY A 78 -2.73 4.32 -10.07
CA GLY A 78 -2.29 4.13 -11.47
C GLY A 78 -1.13 4.98 -11.95
N GLY A 79 -0.34 5.54 -11.04
CA GLY A 79 0.85 6.35 -11.30
C GLY A 79 1.98 5.98 -10.34
N SER A 80 3.21 6.32 -10.74
CA SER A 80 4.50 5.86 -10.20
C SER A 80 4.52 5.63 -8.68
N SER A 81 4.40 4.34 -8.31
CA SER A 81 5.02 3.69 -7.15
C SER A 81 5.03 4.43 -5.83
N ARG A 82 3.94 5.09 -5.44
CA ARG A 82 3.73 5.45 -4.04
C ARG A 82 2.85 4.43 -3.38
N VAL A 83 3.51 3.43 -2.81
CA VAL A 83 2.87 2.51 -1.88
C VAL A 83 2.86 3.16 -0.51
N HIS A 84 1.69 3.48 0.01
CA HIS A 84 1.56 4.03 1.36
C HIS A 84 1.21 2.90 2.34
N ASN A 85 1.86 2.91 3.50
CA ASN A 85 1.42 2.13 4.65
C ASN A 85 0.21 2.82 5.29
N LEU A 86 -0.95 2.15 5.26
CA LEU A 86 -2.04 2.50 6.17
C LEU A 86 -1.77 1.80 7.52
N MET A 87 -1.47 2.60 8.55
CA MET A 87 -1.50 2.17 9.95
C MET A 87 -2.93 2.17 10.50
#